data_AF-A0A9E4FRD2-F1
#
_entry.id   AF-A0A9E4FRD2-F1
#
_cell.length_a   1.000
_cell.length_b   1.000
_cell.length_c   1.000
_cell.angle_alpha   90.00
_cell.angle_beta   90.00
_cell.angle_gamma   90.00
#
_symmetry.space_group_name_H-M   'P 1'
#
loop_
_entity.id
_entity.type
_entity.pdbx_description
1 polymer ?
#
loop_
_entity_poly.entity_id
_entity_poly.type
_entity_poly.pdbx_seq_one_letter_code
_entity_poly.pdbx_strand_id
1 'polypeptide(L)'
;MRNAPGHAWLQDYSYEIVRYACKYMGDAYAAFFDPDRPDHGHPQYKAKHYTKPAFTIPSVGIEDGRLDIPKMGWTRLGPIHRYADGQPLTVHVRQESESKQPQWYAYIAFEVPIDHPDVCPPAEAGAVGVDRNVGQATDSAGAVHALPNTTVEDAKIKRYQRRMARQQKGSNRRRGTAGQLRKLHRKRARRRDNATYHVSRKVADTAHTVVMEDLNTKGMTKSAKGTVEDPGRNVKQKAGLNRAI
;
A
#
# COMPACT_ATOMS: atom_id res chain seq x y z
N MET A 1 -5.31 21.27 24.50
CA MET A 1 -4.58 21.77 23.31
C MET A 1 -5.45 22.60 22.37
N ARG A 2 -6.57 22.10 21.83
CA ARG A 2 -7.40 22.81 20.81
C ARG A 2 -8.01 24.15 21.26
N ASN A 3 -8.27 24.33 22.55
CA ASN A 3 -8.86 25.57 23.08
C ASN A 3 -7.81 26.61 23.51
N ALA A 4 -6.52 26.32 23.31
CA ALA A 4 -5.45 27.26 23.63
C ALA A 4 -5.30 28.31 22.50
N PRO A 5 -5.02 29.59 22.81
CA PRO A 5 -4.91 30.67 21.82
C PRO A 5 -3.93 30.37 20.67
N GLY A 6 -2.77 29.78 20.98
CA GLY A 6 -1.76 29.41 19.97
C GLY A 6 -2.15 28.26 19.04
N HIS A 7 -3.29 27.61 19.28
CA HIS A 7 -3.76 26.45 18.51
C HIS A 7 -5.18 26.65 17.95
N ALA A 8 -5.65 27.90 17.86
CA ALA A 8 -7.00 28.22 17.36
C ALA A 8 -7.28 27.64 15.96
N TRP A 9 -6.25 27.56 15.10
CA TRP A 9 -6.31 26.96 13.76
C TRP A 9 -6.75 25.48 13.77
N LEU A 10 -6.59 24.75 14.88
CA LEU A 10 -7.10 23.37 15.00
C LEU A 10 -8.63 23.30 14.97
N GLN A 11 -9.32 24.42 15.18
CA GLN A 11 -10.78 24.48 15.15
C GLN A 11 -11.35 24.31 13.74
N ASP A 12 -10.58 24.69 12.73
CA ASP A 12 -10.92 24.55 11.31
C ASP A 12 -10.96 23.07 10.87
N TYR A 13 -10.30 22.19 11.63
CA TYR A 13 -10.21 20.76 11.34
C TYR A 13 -11.15 19.95 12.23
N SER A 14 -11.49 18.74 11.75
CA SER A 14 -12.18 17.75 12.58
C SER A 14 -11.32 17.32 13.75
N TYR A 15 -11.93 17.32 14.94
CA TYR A 15 -11.29 16.86 16.17
C TYR A 15 -10.80 15.41 16.03
N GLU A 16 -11.61 14.54 15.44
CA GLU A 16 -11.31 13.13 15.28
C GLU A 16 -10.09 12.89 14.39
N ILE A 17 -10.02 13.61 13.27
CA ILE A 17 -8.91 13.51 12.32
C ILE A 17 -7.61 13.99 12.98
N VAL A 18 -7.67 15.10 13.72
CA VAL A 18 -6.51 15.63 14.47
C VAL A 18 -6.06 14.63 15.53
N ARG A 19 -6.99 14.03 16.28
CA ARG A 19 -6.70 13.01 17.30
C ARG A 19 -5.98 11.81 16.68
N TYR A 20 -6.42 11.34 15.52
CA TYR A 20 -5.75 10.24 14.81
C TYR A 20 -4.35 10.60 14.30
N ALA A 21 -4.13 11.85 13.90
CA ALA A 21 -2.77 12.32 13.56
C ALA A 21 -1.83 12.23 14.78
N CYS A 22 -2.30 12.63 15.97
CA CYS A 22 -1.55 12.46 17.22
C CYS A 22 -1.34 10.98 17.56
N LYS A 23 -2.35 10.12 17.33
CA LYS A 23 -2.20 8.67 17.51
C LYS A 23 -1.07 8.12 16.64
N TYR A 24 -1.03 8.45 15.35
CA TYR A 24 0.04 7.99 14.46
C TYR A 24 1.43 8.48 14.88
N MET A 25 1.52 9.68 15.44
CA MET A 25 2.77 10.17 16.03
C MET A 25 3.17 9.32 17.24
N GLY A 26 2.22 9.02 18.14
CA GLY A 26 2.43 8.13 19.28
C GLY A 26 2.87 6.73 18.85
N ASP A 27 2.18 6.11 17.89
CA ASP A 27 2.53 4.80 17.33
C ASP A 27 3.95 4.79 16.72
N ALA A 28 4.33 5.87 16.03
CA ALA A 28 5.66 5.99 15.43
C ALA A 28 6.78 6.10 16.49
N TYR A 29 6.55 6.86 17.56
CA TYR A 29 7.50 6.94 18.67
C TYR A 29 7.55 5.65 19.48
N ALA A 30 6.41 4.99 19.70
CA ALA A 30 6.38 3.68 20.34
C ALA A 30 7.24 2.67 19.56
N ALA A 31 7.13 2.64 18.23
CA ALA A 31 7.96 1.79 17.38
C ALA A 31 9.45 2.19 17.37
N PHE A 32 9.78 3.46 17.59
CA PHE A 32 11.17 3.92 17.69
C PHE A 32 11.83 3.50 19.01
N PHE A 33 11.06 3.44 20.10
CA PHE A 33 11.54 3.01 21.41
C PHE A 33 11.41 1.49 21.64
N ASP A 34 10.85 0.76 20.68
CA ASP A 34 10.63 -0.68 20.78
C ASP A 34 11.97 -1.45 20.62
N PRO A 35 12.45 -2.14 21.67
CA PRO A 35 13.73 -2.85 21.64
C PRO A 35 13.73 -4.03 20.66
N ASP A 36 12.55 -4.58 20.34
CA ASP A 36 12.42 -5.68 19.36
C ASP A 36 12.51 -5.15 17.91
N ARG A 37 12.61 -3.83 17.73
CA ARG A 37 12.67 -3.16 16.43
C ARG A 37 13.86 -2.20 16.33
N PRO A 38 15.11 -2.66 16.52
CA PRO A 38 16.29 -1.78 16.56
C PRO A 38 16.53 -1.02 15.24
N ASP A 39 16.03 -1.56 14.12
CA ASP A 39 16.15 -0.92 12.79
C ASP A 39 15.14 0.22 12.56
N HIS A 40 14.16 0.43 13.46
CA HIS A 40 13.19 1.51 13.34
C HIS A 40 13.84 2.84 13.73
N GLY A 41 14.28 3.60 12.73
CA GLY A 41 14.84 4.93 12.93
C GLY A 41 13.83 5.96 13.46
N HIS A 42 14.36 7.10 13.93
CA HIS A 42 13.57 8.18 14.51
C HIS A 42 12.43 8.66 13.58
N PRO A 43 11.21 8.91 14.09
CA PRO A 43 10.10 9.41 13.28
C PRO A 43 10.45 10.69 12.54
N GLN A 44 9.99 10.80 11.28
CA GLN A 44 10.24 11.97 10.44
C GLN A 44 8.93 12.69 10.09
N TYR A 45 8.97 14.02 10.11
CA TYR A 45 7.84 14.83 9.67
C TYR A 45 7.55 14.64 8.18
N LYS A 46 6.25 14.60 7.84
CA LYS A 46 5.78 14.54 6.46
C LYS A 46 6.01 15.89 5.79
N ALA A 47 6.53 15.88 4.56
CA ALA A 47 6.78 17.09 3.80
C ALA A 47 5.71 17.29 2.71
N LYS A 48 5.09 18.48 2.67
CA LYS A 48 3.95 18.83 1.78
C LYS A 48 4.14 18.43 0.31
N HIS A 49 5.36 18.55 -0.22
CA HIS A 49 5.66 18.27 -1.63
C HIS A 49 6.14 16.84 -1.92
N TYR A 50 6.37 16.04 -0.88
CA TYR A 50 6.92 14.68 -1.00
C TYR A 50 5.97 13.61 -0.45
N THR A 51 5.08 13.98 0.46
CA THR A 51 4.11 13.08 1.05
C THR A 51 2.73 13.33 0.43
N LYS A 52 2.08 12.25 -0.01
CA LYS A 52 0.71 12.33 -0.48
C LYS A 52 -0.23 12.65 0.70
N PRO A 53 -1.11 13.65 0.57
CA PRO A 53 -2.17 13.90 1.54
C PRO A 53 -2.98 12.64 1.82
N ALA A 54 -3.17 12.36 3.11
CA ALA A 54 -3.99 11.27 3.61
C ALA A 54 -4.44 11.59 5.03
N PHE A 55 -5.60 11.09 5.40
CA PHE A 55 -6.15 11.21 6.76
C PHE A 55 -7.06 10.03 7.07
N THR A 56 -7.35 9.85 8.36
CA THR A 56 -8.19 8.76 8.86
C THR A 56 -9.41 9.35 9.53
N ILE A 57 -10.58 8.80 9.19
CA ILE A 57 -11.85 9.09 9.80
C ILE A 57 -12.20 7.88 10.66
N PRO A 58 -12.22 8.01 12.00
CA PRO A 58 -12.48 6.88 12.89
C PRO A 58 -13.96 6.62 13.14
N SER A 59 -14.81 7.64 13.09
CA SER A 59 -16.26 7.49 13.15
C SER A 59 -16.80 7.56 11.73
N VAL A 60 -17.45 6.50 11.26
CA VAL A 60 -17.79 6.36 9.85
C VAL A 60 -19.30 6.42 9.66
N GLY A 61 -19.79 7.52 9.08
CA GLY A 61 -21.13 7.59 8.52
C GLY A 61 -21.11 7.20 7.05
N ILE A 62 -21.70 6.07 6.68
CA ILE A 62 -21.92 5.69 5.27
C ILE A 62 -23.41 5.45 5.07
N GLU A 63 -24.00 6.17 4.12
CA GLU A 63 -25.42 6.09 3.79
C GLU A 63 -25.60 6.38 2.30
N ASP A 64 -26.44 5.62 1.61
CA ASP A 64 -26.77 5.81 0.19
C ASP A 64 -25.56 6.00 -0.75
N GLY A 65 -24.48 5.24 -0.50
CA GLY A 65 -23.23 5.35 -1.26
C GLY A 65 -22.51 6.69 -1.07
N ARG A 66 -22.73 7.36 0.05
CA ARG A 66 -22.04 8.57 0.48
C ARG A 66 -21.28 8.30 1.76
N LEU A 67 -20.15 8.97 1.92
CA LEU A 67 -19.35 9.00 3.13
C LEU A 67 -19.51 10.36 3.79
N ASP A 68 -19.88 10.40 5.07
CA ASP A 68 -19.80 11.62 5.86
C ASP A 68 -18.33 11.92 6.15
N ILE A 69 -17.84 13.02 5.57
CA ILE A 69 -16.49 13.51 5.83
C ILE A 69 -16.62 14.69 6.78
N PRO A 70 -16.08 14.62 8.01
CA PRO A 70 -16.18 15.71 8.97
C PRO A 70 -15.75 17.07 8.37
N LYS A 71 -16.58 18.11 8.58
CA LYS A 71 -16.45 19.48 8.02
C LYS A 71 -16.68 19.62 6.51
N MET A 72 -16.76 18.52 5.76
CA MET A 72 -17.06 18.50 4.32
C MET A 72 -18.48 17.99 4.04
N GLY A 73 -19.05 17.18 4.95
CA GLY A 73 -20.37 16.58 4.84
C GLY A 73 -20.40 15.35 3.93
N TRP A 74 -21.61 14.93 3.59
CA TRP A 74 -21.89 13.76 2.76
C TRP A 74 -21.28 13.86 1.37
N THR A 75 -20.28 13.01 1.11
CA THR A 75 -19.51 12.98 -0.12
C THR A 75 -19.80 11.69 -0.88
N ARG A 76 -20.22 11.79 -2.14
CA ARG A 76 -20.51 10.62 -2.98
C ARG A 76 -19.27 9.74 -3.16
N LEU A 77 -19.44 8.45 -2.88
CA LEU A 77 -18.45 7.41 -3.17
C LEU A 77 -18.64 6.84 -4.58
N GLY A 78 -17.60 6.19 -5.08
CA GLY A 78 -17.76 5.22 -6.16
C GLY A 78 -18.52 3.98 -5.67
N PRO A 79 -18.91 3.07 -6.58
CA PRO A 79 -19.61 1.84 -6.20
C PRO A 79 -18.84 1.06 -5.14
N ILE A 80 -19.53 0.68 -4.06
CA ILE A 80 -19.04 -0.29 -3.08
C ILE A 80 -19.55 -1.65 -3.53
N HIS A 81 -18.64 -2.59 -3.79
CA HIS A 81 -18.99 -3.86 -4.42
C HIS A 81 -19.30 -4.99 -3.45
N ARG A 82 -18.87 -4.89 -2.19
CA ARG A 82 -19.03 -5.93 -1.16
C ARG A 82 -19.13 -5.29 0.22
N TYR A 83 -19.86 -5.95 1.11
CA TYR A 83 -19.92 -5.61 2.54
C TYR A 83 -20.42 -4.19 2.81
N ALA A 84 -21.21 -3.61 1.89
CA ALA A 84 -21.75 -2.26 2.05
C ALA A 84 -22.76 -2.18 3.20
N ASP A 85 -23.33 -3.34 3.56
CA ASP A 85 -24.21 -3.64 4.69
C ASP A 85 -23.45 -4.07 5.96
N GLY A 86 -22.12 -4.22 5.89
CA GLY A 86 -21.28 -4.46 7.05
C GLY A 86 -21.15 -3.23 7.95
N GLN A 87 -20.70 -3.42 9.19
CA GLN A 87 -20.50 -2.32 10.14
C GLN A 87 -19.19 -1.57 9.80
N PRO A 88 -19.23 -0.29 9.41
CA PRO A 88 -18.02 0.42 9.05
C PRO A 88 -17.20 0.79 10.29
N LEU A 89 -15.93 0.39 10.29
CA LEU A 89 -15.02 0.62 11.43
C LEU A 89 -14.20 1.89 11.27
N THR A 90 -13.46 2.01 10.17
CA THR A 90 -12.57 3.14 9.92
C THR A 90 -12.47 3.42 8.43
N VAL A 91 -12.24 4.69 8.09
CA VAL A 91 -11.96 5.10 6.71
C VAL A 91 -10.60 5.78 6.62
N HIS A 92 -9.74 5.25 5.76
CA HIS A 92 -8.52 5.92 5.35
C HIS A 92 -8.75 6.61 4.01
N VAL A 93 -8.71 7.94 3.99
CA VAL A 93 -8.82 8.73 2.77
C VAL A 93 -7.44 9.11 2.29
N ARG A 94 -7.10 8.80 1.04
CA ARG A 94 -5.77 9.06 0.47
C ARG A 94 -5.85 9.59 -0.94
N GLN A 95 -5.02 10.59 -1.22
CA GLN A 95 -4.75 11.04 -2.58
C GLN A 95 -3.81 10.06 -3.29
N GLU A 96 -4.21 9.54 -4.45
CA GLU A 96 -3.36 8.67 -5.26
C GLU A 96 -2.60 9.42 -6.37
N SER A 97 -3.19 10.47 -6.94
CA SER A 97 -2.64 11.19 -8.10
C SER A 97 -2.35 12.67 -7.82
N GLU A 98 -1.14 13.11 -8.18
CA GLU A 98 -0.73 14.51 -8.27
C GLU A 98 -0.99 15.02 -9.70
N SER A 99 -2.26 15.19 -10.06
CA SER A 99 -2.70 15.81 -11.32
C SER A 99 -3.52 17.06 -11.04
N LYS A 100 -3.77 17.90 -12.06
CA LYS A 100 -4.70 19.05 -11.96
C LYS A 100 -6.06 18.63 -11.38
N GLN A 101 -6.46 17.38 -11.62
CA GLN A 101 -7.58 16.72 -10.97
C GLN A 101 -7.03 15.57 -10.12
N PRO A 102 -6.84 15.76 -8.81
CA PRO A 102 -6.34 14.72 -7.94
C PRO A 102 -7.38 13.62 -7.77
N GLN A 103 -6.93 12.35 -7.84
CA GLN A 103 -7.78 11.20 -7.55
C GLN A 103 -7.66 10.87 -6.07
N TRP A 104 -8.79 10.84 -5.38
CA TRP A 104 -8.92 10.45 -3.98
C TRP A 104 -9.60 9.11 -3.88
N TYR A 105 -9.13 8.28 -2.95
CA TYR A 105 -9.71 6.98 -2.65
C TYR A 105 -9.99 6.90 -1.16
N ALA A 106 -11.16 6.36 -0.80
CA ALA A 106 -11.53 6.00 0.54
C ALA A 106 -11.36 4.48 0.69
N TYR A 107 -10.50 4.05 1.60
CA TYR A 107 -10.36 2.65 2.00
C TYR A 107 -11.18 2.47 3.26
N ILE A 108 -12.25 1.70 3.16
CA ILE A 108 -13.25 1.53 4.22
C ILE A 108 -13.07 0.13 4.77
N ALA A 109 -12.80 0.03 6.07
CA ALA A 109 -12.79 -1.24 6.78
C ALA A 109 -14.19 -1.52 7.29
N PHE A 110 -14.72 -2.70 6.98
CA PHE A 110 -15.99 -3.20 7.49
C PHE A 110 -15.73 -4.38 8.42
N GLU A 111 -16.45 -4.41 9.54
CA GLU A 111 -16.67 -5.62 10.31
C GLU A 111 -17.84 -6.38 9.68
N VAL A 112 -17.61 -7.64 9.37
CA VAL A 112 -18.54 -8.49 8.62
C VAL A 112 -18.66 -9.83 9.35
N PRO A 113 -19.88 -10.30 9.66
CA PRO A 113 -20.10 -11.63 10.22
C PRO A 113 -19.55 -12.72 9.31
N ILE A 114 -19.07 -13.83 9.88
CA ILE A 114 -18.49 -14.95 9.12
C ILE A 114 -19.55 -15.62 8.23
N ASP A 115 -20.82 -15.60 8.64
CA ASP A 115 -21.98 -16.16 7.94
C ASP A 115 -22.63 -15.20 6.94
N HIS A 116 -22.01 -14.04 6.70
CA HIS A 116 -22.51 -13.07 5.72
C HIS A 116 -22.55 -13.66 4.29
N PRO A 117 -23.59 -13.38 3.48
CA PRO A 117 -23.79 -14.04 2.18
C PRO A 117 -22.65 -13.81 1.16
N ASP A 118 -21.97 -12.66 1.22
CA ASP A 118 -20.79 -12.38 0.37
C ASP A 118 -19.49 -13.04 0.87
N VAL A 119 -19.49 -13.64 2.06
CA VAL A 119 -18.33 -14.38 2.58
C VAL A 119 -18.36 -15.79 2.00
N CYS A 120 -17.33 -16.13 1.23
CA CYS A 120 -17.15 -17.48 0.73
C CYS A 120 -16.49 -18.33 1.82
N PRO A 121 -17.09 -19.45 2.26
CA PRO A 121 -16.41 -20.38 3.14
C PRO A 121 -15.18 -20.97 2.42
N PRO A 122 -14.15 -21.39 3.18
CA PRO A 122 -13.02 -22.12 2.60
C PRO A 122 -13.50 -23.45 2.00
N ALA A 123 -12.69 -24.04 1.12
CA ALA A 123 -12.97 -25.39 0.64
C ALA A 123 -13.11 -26.38 1.81
N GLU A 124 -13.98 -27.40 1.65
CA GLU A 124 -14.30 -28.36 2.72
C GLU A 124 -13.14 -29.32 3.03
N ALA A 125 -12.27 -29.57 2.05
CA ALA A 125 -11.13 -30.47 2.16
C ALA A 125 -9.98 -30.04 1.23
N GLY A 126 -8.89 -30.81 1.25
CA GLY A 126 -7.73 -30.59 0.40
C GLY A 126 -6.65 -29.75 1.05
N ALA A 127 -5.40 -30.08 0.74
CA ALA A 127 -4.24 -29.35 1.17
C ALA A 127 -3.38 -28.99 -0.05
N VAL A 128 -2.87 -27.77 -0.09
CA VAL A 128 -1.94 -27.32 -1.12
C VAL A 128 -0.68 -26.75 -0.49
N GLY A 129 0.46 -27.27 -0.91
CA GLY A 129 1.76 -26.68 -0.63
C GLY A 129 2.06 -25.62 -1.67
N VAL A 130 2.53 -24.44 -1.26
CA VAL A 130 2.94 -23.36 -2.18
C VAL A 130 4.41 -23.05 -1.94
N ASP A 131 5.24 -23.40 -2.93
CA ASP A 131 6.63 -23.01 -3.03
C ASP A 131 6.71 -21.60 -3.63
N ARG A 132 7.35 -20.67 -2.92
CA ARG A 132 7.36 -19.25 -3.30
C ARG A 132 8.73 -18.91 -3.82
N ASN A 133 8.79 -18.48 -5.07
CA ASN A 133 9.96 -17.84 -5.63
C ASN A 133 9.69 -16.35 -5.87
N VAL A 134 10.73 -15.58 -6.12
CA VAL A 134 10.61 -14.12 -6.13
C VAL A 134 9.88 -13.58 -7.38
N GLY A 135 9.77 -14.39 -8.43
CA GLY A 135 9.03 -14.06 -9.66
C GLY A 135 7.80 -14.94 -9.95
N GLN A 136 7.59 -16.02 -9.20
CA GLN A 136 6.52 -16.99 -9.41
C GLN A 136 6.25 -17.79 -8.14
N ALA A 137 5.09 -18.41 -8.03
CA ALA A 137 4.82 -19.45 -7.04
C ALA A 137 4.47 -20.75 -7.75
N THR A 138 4.84 -21.89 -7.18
CA THR A 138 4.49 -23.23 -7.68
C THR A 138 3.68 -23.95 -6.63
N ASP A 139 2.53 -24.50 -7.01
CA ASP A 139 1.74 -25.30 -6.08
C ASP A 139 2.19 -26.78 -6.07
N SER A 140 1.77 -27.53 -5.06
CA SER A 140 2.10 -28.96 -4.90
C SER A 140 1.48 -29.86 -5.97
N ALA A 141 0.56 -29.32 -6.80
CA ALA A 141 0.04 -29.98 -7.99
C ALA A 141 0.90 -29.70 -9.24
N GLY A 142 1.98 -28.90 -9.11
CA GLY A 142 2.90 -28.54 -10.19
C GLY A 142 2.47 -27.33 -11.01
N ALA A 143 1.40 -26.63 -10.64
CA ALA A 143 0.96 -25.43 -11.35
C ALA A 143 1.87 -24.25 -11.03
N VAL A 144 2.35 -23.57 -12.07
CA VAL A 144 3.22 -22.40 -11.95
C VAL A 144 2.40 -21.11 -12.12
N HIS A 145 2.45 -20.27 -11.09
CA HIS A 145 1.81 -18.98 -11.00
C HIS A 145 2.83 -17.85 -11.16
N ALA A 146 3.14 -17.50 -12.41
CA ALA A 146 4.09 -16.43 -12.71
C ALA A 146 3.48 -15.04 -12.55
N LEU A 147 4.30 -14.08 -12.11
CA LEU A 147 3.93 -12.67 -12.17
C LEU A 147 3.72 -12.21 -13.62
N PRO A 148 2.83 -11.22 -13.86
CA PRO A 148 2.55 -10.76 -15.21
C PRO A 148 3.81 -10.12 -15.83
N ASN A 149 3.99 -10.31 -17.13
CA ASN A 149 5.07 -9.66 -17.87
C ASN A 149 4.88 -8.13 -17.89
N THR A 150 5.77 -7.39 -17.22
CA THR A 150 5.76 -5.92 -17.11
C THR A 150 6.80 -5.21 -17.98
N THR A 151 7.45 -5.90 -18.92
CA THR A 151 8.55 -5.36 -19.75
C THR A 151 8.20 -4.05 -20.44
N VAL A 152 6.97 -3.89 -20.92
CA VAL A 152 6.48 -2.65 -21.56
C VAL A 152 6.44 -1.49 -20.56
N GLU A 153 5.91 -1.72 -19.35
CA GLU A 153 5.93 -0.71 -18.28
C GLU A 153 7.37 -0.40 -17.85
N ASP A 154 8.22 -1.41 -17.71
CA ASP A 154 9.60 -1.27 -17.24
C ASP A 154 10.46 -0.45 -18.23
N ALA A 155 10.30 -0.70 -19.54
CA ALA A 155 10.95 0.10 -20.58
C ALA A 155 10.52 1.58 -20.52
N LYS A 156 9.22 1.84 -20.31
CA LYS A 156 8.69 3.21 -20.17
C LYS A 156 9.18 3.86 -18.88
N ILE A 157 9.19 3.15 -17.76
CA ILE A 157 9.72 3.61 -16.46
C ILE A 157 11.18 4.03 -16.63
N LYS A 158 12.02 3.18 -17.23
CA LYS A 158 13.44 3.48 -17.49
C LYS A 158 13.62 4.73 -18.36
N ARG A 159 12.80 4.90 -19.40
CA ARG A 159 12.80 6.09 -20.26
C ARG A 159 12.46 7.36 -19.47
N TYR A 160 11.41 7.32 -18.66
CA TYR A 160 10.99 8.48 -17.86
C TYR A 160 11.94 8.80 -16.71
N GLN A 161 12.55 7.79 -16.08
CA GLN A 161 13.61 7.99 -15.08
C GLN A 161 14.83 8.72 -15.69
N ARG A 162 15.31 8.28 -16.87
CA ARG A 162 16.39 8.97 -17.61
C ARG A 162 16.02 10.40 -17.97
N ARG A 163 14.78 10.63 -18.43
CA ARG A 163 14.28 11.98 -18.73
C ARG A 163 14.26 12.85 -17.47
N MET A 164 13.77 12.32 -16.36
CA MET A 164 13.68 13.03 -15.08
C MET A 164 15.07 13.38 -14.53
N ALA A 165 16.06 12.49 -14.67
CA ALA A 165 17.43 12.76 -14.22
C ALA A 165 18.06 13.99 -14.89
N ARG A 166 17.70 14.28 -16.16
CA ARG A 166 18.17 15.44 -16.92
C ARG A 166 17.38 16.73 -16.66
N GLN A 167 16.31 16.69 -15.86
CA GLN A 167 15.42 17.82 -15.62
C GLN A 167 15.74 18.50 -14.28
N GLN A 168 15.74 19.84 -14.28
CA GLN A 168 15.95 20.65 -13.08
C GLN A 168 14.97 20.27 -11.96
N LYS A 169 15.52 20.06 -10.74
CA LYS A 169 14.74 19.77 -9.53
C LYS A 169 13.74 20.91 -9.28
N GLY A 170 12.51 20.57 -8.89
CA GLY A 170 11.45 21.55 -8.64
C GLY A 170 10.71 22.10 -9.87
N SER A 171 11.27 21.97 -11.09
CA SER A 171 10.64 22.49 -12.31
C SER A 171 9.27 21.86 -12.62
N ASN A 172 8.38 22.63 -13.26
CA ASN A 172 7.07 22.15 -13.72
C ASN A 172 7.21 20.93 -14.67
N ARG A 173 8.24 20.95 -15.53
CA ARG A 173 8.55 19.85 -16.45
C ARG A 173 8.92 18.56 -15.69
N ARG A 174 9.74 18.66 -14.63
CA ARG A 174 10.07 17.52 -13.77
C ARG A 174 8.86 16.97 -13.04
N ARG A 175 7.98 17.83 -12.53
CA ARG A 175 6.70 17.43 -11.90
C ARG A 175 5.81 16.66 -12.88
N GLY A 176 5.68 17.13 -14.12
CA GLY A 176 4.94 16.41 -15.17
C GLY A 176 5.52 15.02 -15.46
N THR A 177 6.84 14.90 -15.61
CA THR A 177 7.53 13.61 -15.79
C THR A 177 7.31 12.68 -14.60
N ALA A 178 7.41 13.18 -13.37
CA ALA A 178 7.17 12.40 -12.16
C ALA A 178 5.73 11.88 -12.09
N GLY A 179 4.74 12.67 -12.53
CA GLY A 179 3.35 12.23 -12.66
C GLY A 179 3.19 11.04 -13.63
N GLN A 180 3.83 11.08 -14.80
CA GLN A 180 3.81 9.96 -15.76
C GLN A 180 4.49 8.71 -15.18
N LEU A 181 5.61 8.88 -14.50
CA LEU A 181 6.32 7.79 -13.83
C LEU A 181 5.43 7.13 -12.76
N ARG A 182 4.72 7.91 -11.94
CA ARG A 182 3.76 7.40 -10.96
C ARG A 182 2.63 6.60 -11.61
N LYS A 183 2.07 7.08 -12.74
CA LYS A 183 1.03 6.34 -13.49
C LYS A 183 1.52 4.96 -13.94
N LEU A 184 2.75 4.87 -14.44
CA LEU A 184 3.34 3.61 -14.87
C LEU A 184 3.60 2.66 -13.70
N HIS A 185 4.16 3.15 -12.60
CA HIS A 185 4.35 2.35 -11.38
C HIS A 185 3.00 1.83 -10.85
N ARG A 186 1.96 2.67 -10.85
CA ARG A 186 0.61 2.26 -10.45
C ARG A 186 0.04 1.17 -11.36
N LYS A 187 0.22 1.30 -12.69
CA LYS A 187 -0.22 0.28 -13.64
C LYS A 187 0.52 -1.05 -13.40
N ARG A 188 1.85 -1.00 -13.20
CA ARG A 188 2.68 -2.17 -12.89
C ARG A 188 2.23 -2.86 -11.61
N ALA A 189 2.01 -2.09 -10.53
CA ALA A 189 1.53 -2.60 -9.25
C ALA A 189 0.16 -3.27 -9.39
N ARG A 190 -0.84 -2.57 -9.96
CA ARG A 190 -2.19 -3.13 -10.15
C ARG A 190 -2.22 -4.41 -10.98
N ARG A 191 -1.35 -4.55 -11.99
CA ARG A 191 -1.23 -5.81 -12.75
C ARG A 191 -0.74 -6.95 -11.86
N ARG A 192 0.28 -6.69 -11.04
CA ARG A 192 0.82 -7.69 -10.09
C ARG A 192 -0.21 -8.04 -9.02
N ASP A 193 -0.85 -7.05 -8.42
CA ASP A 193 -1.90 -7.25 -7.42
C ASP A 193 -3.05 -8.08 -7.98
N ASN A 194 -3.48 -7.80 -9.21
CA ASN A 194 -4.53 -8.58 -9.88
C ASN A 194 -4.12 -10.04 -10.09
N ALA A 195 -2.89 -10.28 -10.55
CA ALA A 195 -2.39 -11.65 -10.71
C ALA A 195 -2.34 -12.40 -9.37
N THR A 196 -1.81 -11.75 -8.32
CA THR A 196 -1.79 -12.32 -6.97
C THR A 196 -3.19 -12.62 -6.46
N TYR A 197 -4.15 -11.70 -6.66
CA TYR A 197 -5.54 -11.89 -6.25
C TYR A 197 -6.19 -13.09 -6.95
N HIS A 198 -5.98 -13.28 -8.25
CA HIS A 198 -6.52 -14.44 -8.95
C HIS A 198 -5.93 -15.75 -8.42
N VAL A 199 -4.62 -15.77 -8.12
CA VAL A 199 -3.96 -16.95 -7.57
C VAL A 199 -4.44 -17.23 -6.15
N SER A 200 -4.45 -16.23 -5.27
CA SER A 200 -4.90 -16.40 -3.89
C SER A 200 -6.37 -16.81 -3.82
N ARG A 201 -7.22 -16.24 -4.69
CA ARG A 201 -8.62 -16.64 -4.81
C ARG A 201 -8.74 -18.09 -5.24
N LYS A 202 -8.03 -18.50 -6.31
CA LYS A 202 -8.04 -19.89 -6.77
C LYS A 202 -7.61 -20.85 -5.66
N VAL A 203 -6.54 -20.53 -4.94
CA VAL A 203 -6.05 -21.35 -3.82
C VAL A 203 -7.09 -21.45 -2.71
N ALA A 204 -7.66 -20.32 -2.27
CA ALA A 204 -8.69 -20.30 -1.23
C ALA A 204 -9.97 -21.05 -1.63
N ASP A 205 -10.39 -20.95 -2.90
CA ASP A 205 -11.57 -21.63 -3.44
C ASP A 205 -11.37 -23.16 -3.55
N THR A 206 -10.12 -23.66 -3.54
CA THR A 206 -9.81 -25.07 -3.85
C THR A 206 -9.13 -25.85 -2.74
N ALA A 207 -8.61 -25.19 -1.71
CA ALA A 207 -7.87 -25.84 -0.64
C ALA A 207 -8.33 -25.37 0.74
N HIS A 208 -8.64 -26.35 1.60
CA HIS A 208 -8.93 -26.09 3.01
C HIS A 208 -7.66 -25.68 3.76
N THR A 209 -6.56 -26.38 3.51
CA THR A 209 -5.26 -26.15 4.16
C THR A 209 -4.26 -25.61 3.15
N VAL A 210 -3.65 -24.46 3.44
CA VAL A 210 -2.58 -23.87 2.63
C VAL A 210 -1.28 -23.90 3.42
N VAL A 211 -0.30 -24.67 2.94
CA VAL A 211 1.03 -24.76 3.54
C VAL A 211 1.99 -23.91 2.72
N MET A 212 2.66 -22.97 3.37
CA MET A 212 3.69 -22.12 2.76
C MET A 212 4.97 -22.22 3.59
N GLU A 213 6.12 -22.25 2.92
CA GLU A 213 7.40 -22.14 3.60
C GLU A 213 7.58 -20.76 4.25
N ASP A 214 8.30 -20.71 5.38
CA ASP A 214 8.70 -19.45 6.01
C ASP A 214 9.92 -18.84 5.30
N LEU A 215 9.66 -18.31 4.11
CA LEU A 215 10.70 -17.72 3.27
C LEU A 215 10.98 -16.26 3.66
N ASN A 216 12.24 -15.97 4.02
CA ASN A 216 12.71 -14.60 4.24
C ASN A 216 12.89 -13.82 2.93
N THR A 217 11.77 -13.55 2.26
CA THR A 217 11.69 -12.82 0.98
C THR A 217 12.31 -11.41 1.08
N LYS A 218 12.19 -10.76 2.24
CA LYS A 218 12.84 -9.47 2.52
C LYS A 218 14.37 -9.61 2.45
N GLY A 219 14.94 -10.60 3.12
CA GLY A 219 16.37 -10.91 3.05
C GLY A 219 16.82 -11.27 1.63
N MET A 220 16.01 -12.04 0.90
CA MET A 220 16.31 -12.42 -0.48
C MET A 220 16.31 -11.25 -1.45
N THR A 221 15.47 -10.24 -1.25
CA THR A 221 15.39 -9.06 -2.12
C THR A 221 16.26 -7.90 -1.61
N LYS A 222 16.78 -7.97 -0.39
CA LYS A 222 17.66 -6.95 0.19
C LYS A 222 18.91 -6.79 -0.68
N SER A 223 19.35 -5.55 -0.81
CA SER A 223 20.61 -5.23 -1.46
C SER A 223 21.78 -5.77 -0.63
N ALA A 224 22.73 -6.42 -1.29
CA ALA A 224 23.99 -6.84 -0.64
C ALA A 224 25.03 -5.70 -0.57
N LYS A 225 24.66 -4.44 -0.83
CA LYS A 225 25.62 -3.32 -0.95
C LYS A 225 26.39 -3.01 0.35
N GLY A 226 25.82 -3.30 1.52
CA GLY A 226 26.38 -2.90 2.81
C GLY A 226 26.40 -1.38 3.03
N THR A 227 27.17 -0.92 4.01
CA THR A 227 27.42 0.50 4.32
C THR A 227 28.79 0.94 3.81
N VAL A 228 29.18 2.20 4.06
CA VAL A 228 30.53 2.69 3.75
C VAL A 228 31.57 2.04 4.69
N GLU A 229 31.18 1.81 5.94
CA GLU A 229 32.02 1.24 6.99
C GLU A 229 32.13 -0.30 6.88
N ASP A 230 31.06 -0.97 6.44
CA ASP A 230 31.04 -2.41 6.16
C ASP A 230 30.49 -2.68 4.74
N PRO A 231 31.35 -2.63 3.72
CA PRO A 231 30.94 -2.83 2.33
C PRO A 231 30.57 -4.29 2.08
N GLY A 232 29.38 -4.50 1.52
CA GLY A 232 28.87 -5.84 1.34
C GLY A 232 29.50 -6.61 0.16
N ARG A 233 29.37 -7.93 0.19
CA ARG A 233 29.98 -8.86 -0.78
C ARG A 233 28.99 -9.28 -1.87
N ASN A 234 29.51 -9.71 -3.02
CA ASN A 234 28.71 -10.21 -4.15
C ASN A 234 27.61 -9.25 -4.64
N VAL A 235 27.80 -7.94 -4.43
CA VAL A 235 26.82 -6.88 -4.73
C VAL A 235 26.35 -6.93 -6.18
N LYS A 236 27.27 -7.13 -7.12
CA LYS A 236 26.94 -7.16 -8.56
C LYS A 236 26.09 -8.37 -8.93
N GLN A 237 26.40 -9.56 -8.40
CA GLN A 237 25.63 -10.78 -8.61
C GLN A 237 24.24 -10.64 -7.98
N LYS A 238 24.15 -10.20 -6.73
CA LYS A 238 22.88 -9.96 -6.04
C LYS A 238 22.03 -8.89 -6.73
N ALA A 239 22.65 -7.80 -7.20
CA ALA A 239 21.95 -6.76 -7.96
C ALA A 239 21.43 -7.25 -9.31
N GLY A 240 22.11 -8.20 -9.95
CA GLY A 240 21.63 -8.88 -11.16
C GLY A 240 20.38 -9.72 -10.86
N LEU A 241 20.45 -10.55 -9.83
CA LEU A 241 19.33 -11.37 -9.36
C LEU A 241 18.13 -10.50 -8.98
N ASN A 242 18.33 -9.46 -8.16
CA ASN A 242 17.26 -8.53 -7.75
C ASN A 242 16.67 -7.70 -8.90
N ARG A 243 17.34 -7.60 -10.06
CA ARG A 243 16.77 -6.94 -11.26
C ARG A 243 15.89 -7.87 -12.10
N ALA A 244 16.11 -9.18 -12.01
CA ALA A 244 15.32 -10.19 -12.72
C ALA A 244 13.99 -10.51 -11.99
N ILE A 245 13.83 -9.95 -10.79
CA ILE A 245 12.71 -10.08 -9.86
C ILE A 245 11.87 -8.78 -9.91
#